data_AF-A0A5J4TXP0-F1
#
_entry.id   AF-A0A5J4TXP0-F1
#
_cell.length_a   1.000
_cell.length_b   1.000
_cell.length_c   1.000
_cell.angle_alpha   90.00
_cell.angle_beta   90.00
_cell.angle_gamma   90.00
#
_symmetry.space_group_name_H-M   'P 1'
#
loop_
_entity.id
_entity.type
_entity.pdbx_description
1 polymer ?
#
loop_
_entity_poly.entity_id
_entity_poly.type
_entity_poly.pdbx_seq_one_letter_code
_entity_poly.pdbx_strand_id
1 'polypeptide(L)'
;CEAKADTIQTSPTGYGGGIFLTGSGYYDPSTQRLDLKGMNIYNNSAEIAGQSLYVEMINVKELCKYGIAGEYVKGNYSDRYSKFEDIQGISANLTTFNSLSFESIQQQQSPLQFYWLEISNLTKISATLNISNINQPLQINLEGYNIIEGQFSVKIVELGQITKDDTHQHNFIKLKLINNYAFEIIYPPDDGSSEPILIEGDPQSQQTASFGMKDISWYDYNNKHYGVFASNDRRIFTGIDGKQDEAYPLEYQFAVYTIAGESIKRRKIFKSTIFQIQIIKTVETKQK
;
A
#
# COMPACT_ATOMS: atom_id res chain seq x y z
N CYS A 1 -18.15 24.45 -7.51
CA CYS A 1 -17.37 25.70 -7.35
C CYS A 1 -16.10 25.61 -8.19
N GLU A 2 -15.46 26.74 -8.50
CA GLU A 2 -14.24 26.74 -9.31
C GLU A 2 -13.21 27.74 -8.76
N ALA A 3 -11.97 27.29 -8.56
CA ALA A 3 -10.83 28.14 -8.25
C ALA A 3 -9.97 28.36 -9.50
N LYS A 4 -9.79 29.63 -9.88
CA LYS A 4 -8.94 30.08 -10.99
C LYS A 4 -7.63 30.65 -10.48
N ALA A 5 -6.54 30.39 -11.20
CA ALA A 5 -5.26 31.04 -10.93
C ALA A 5 -5.30 32.46 -11.48
N ASP A 6 -4.83 33.42 -10.70
CA ASP A 6 -4.61 34.80 -11.10
C ASP A 6 -3.11 34.99 -11.39
N THR A 7 -2.79 35.18 -12.68
CA THR A 7 -1.43 35.38 -13.16
C THR A 7 -0.84 36.75 -12.81
N ILE A 8 -1.66 37.67 -12.30
CA ILE A 8 -1.24 39.00 -11.86
C ILE A 8 -0.80 38.97 -10.38
N GLN A 9 -1.31 38.02 -9.59
CA GLN A 9 -0.94 37.90 -8.18
C GLN A 9 0.47 37.34 -8.01
N THR A 10 1.21 37.92 -7.07
CA THR A 10 2.52 37.41 -6.66
C THR A 10 2.41 36.27 -5.65
N SER A 11 1.24 36.13 -5.00
CA SER A 11 0.95 35.02 -4.09
C SER A 11 0.27 33.87 -4.84
N PRO A 12 0.42 32.60 -4.37
CA PRO A 12 -0.19 31.46 -5.03
C PRO A 12 -1.73 31.53 -5.00
N THR A 13 -2.36 31.29 -6.14
CA THR A 13 -3.82 31.29 -6.32
C THR A 13 -4.26 30.07 -7.15
N GLY A 14 -5.56 29.79 -7.23
CA GLY A 14 -6.09 28.66 -8.02
C GLY A 14 -6.13 27.30 -7.30
N TYR A 15 -6.11 27.30 -5.97
CA TYR A 15 -6.18 26.10 -5.12
C TYR A 15 -7.54 26.01 -4.42
N GLY A 16 -7.99 24.80 -4.09
CA GLY A 16 -9.16 24.60 -3.22
C GLY A 16 -10.47 24.99 -3.89
N GLY A 17 -10.87 24.25 -4.94
CA GLY A 17 -11.98 24.62 -5.82
C GLY A 17 -13.33 24.81 -5.14
N GLY A 18 -13.56 24.11 -4.03
CA GLY A 18 -14.66 24.37 -3.11
C GLY A 18 -14.21 25.16 -1.89
N ILE A 19 -13.17 24.67 -1.20
CA ILE A 19 -12.64 25.21 0.04
C ILE A 19 -11.12 25.28 -0.06
N PHE A 20 -10.58 26.48 0.17
CA PHE A 20 -9.18 26.69 0.53
C PHE A 20 -9.12 27.01 2.02
N LEU A 21 -8.59 26.07 2.81
CA LEU A 21 -8.48 26.20 4.26
C LEU A 21 -7.05 26.61 4.64
N THR A 22 -6.92 27.70 5.38
CA THR A 22 -5.64 28.26 5.82
C THR A 22 -5.70 28.66 7.30
N GLY A 23 -4.54 28.75 7.96
CA GLY A 23 -4.41 29.23 9.33
C GLY A 23 -3.09 29.94 9.59
N SER A 24 -3.13 30.98 10.43
CA SER A 24 -1.94 31.73 10.84
C SER A 24 -1.18 31.08 12.02
N GLY A 25 -1.66 29.95 12.54
CA GLY A 25 -1.13 29.33 13.74
C GLY A 25 -1.37 27.82 13.78
N TYR A 26 -0.97 27.21 14.90
CA TYR A 26 -1.16 25.79 15.16
C TYR A 26 -2.62 25.50 15.56
N TYR A 27 -3.30 24.65 14.80
CA TYR A 27 -4.67 24.25 15.11
C TYR A 27 -4.67 23.00 15.98
N ASP A 28 -5.33 23.01 17.14
CA ASP A 28 -5.47 21.82 17.98
C ASP A 28 -6.70 20.98 17.52
N PRO A 29 -6.49 19.79 16.93
CA PRO A 29 -7.59 18.94 16.47
C PRO A 29 -8.52 18.46 17.60
N SER A 30 -8.03 18.41 18.84
CA SER A 30 -8.83 17.99 20.00
C SER A 30 -10.01 18.92 20.28
N THR A 31 -9.92 20.17 19.81
CA THR A 31 -10.99 21.16 19.95
C THR A 31 -12.20 20.87 19.08
N GLN A 32 -12.04 20.05 18.02
CA GLN A 32 -13.09 19.69 17.06
C GLN A 32 -13.82 20.90 16.44
N ARG A 33 -13.19 22.09 16.43
CA ARG A 33 -13.81 23.32 15.89
C ARG A 33 -13.83 23.35 14.36
N LEU A 34 -12.89 22.65 13.74
CA LEU A 34 -12.89 22.31 12.33
C LEU A 34 -13.42 20.89 12.19
N ASP A 35 -14.65 20.79 11.72
CA ASP A 35 -15.33 19.53 11.47
C ASP A 35 -15.96 19.56 10.07
N LEU A 36 -15.34 18.87 9.13
CA LEU A 36 -15.83 18.69 7.76
C LEU A 36 -16.55 17.34 7.58
N LYS A 37 -16.94 16.65 8.67
CA LYS A 37 -17.79 15.47 8.57
C LYS A 37 -19.09 15.82 7.85
N GLY A 38 -19.49 14.97 6.91
CA GLY A 38 -20.68 15.19 6.09
C GLY A 38 -20.51 16.23 4.98
N MET A 39 -19.32 16.82 4.80
CA MET A 39 -19.03 17.66 3.64
C MET A 39 -19.26 16.87 2.34
N ASN A 40 -20.09 17.43 1.46
CA ASN A 40 -20.36 16.84 0.14
C ASN A 40 -19.43 17.46 -0.91
N ILE A 41 -18.42 16.71 -1.32
CA ILE A 41 -17.56 17.00 -2.47
C ILE A 41 -18.34 16.63 -3.75
N TYR A 42 -18.68 17.63 -4.55
CA TYR A 42 -19.40 17.42 -5.79
C TYR A 42 -19.09 18.51 -6.82
N ASN A 43 -18.59 18.08 -7.98
CA ASN A 43 -18.40 18.91 -9.17
C ASN A 43 -17.68 20.26 -8.89
N ASN A 44 -16.57 20.19 -8.15
CA ASN A 44 -15.66 21.32 -7.96
C ASN A 44 -14.43 21.15 -8.84
N SER A 45 -13.82 22.26 -9.22
CA SER A 45 -12.57 22.29 -9.95
C SER A 45 -11.61 23.33 -9.38
N ALA A 46 -10.32 23.04 -9.42
CA ALA A 46 -9.26 23.99 -9.12
C ALA A 46 -8.23 23.95 -10.24
N GLU A 47 -7.78 25.10 -10.71
CA GLU A 47 -6.80 25.18 -11.78
C GLU A 47 -5.45 24.55 -11.38
N ILE A 48 -5.10 24.59 -10.09
CA ILE A 48 -3.82 24.10 -9.60
C ILE A 48 -3.92 22.79 -8.80
N ALA A 49 -4.57 22.79 -7.64
CA ALA A 49 -4.62 21.62 -6.76
C ALA A 49 -5.76 21.71 -5.74
N GLY A 50 -6.16 20.56 -5.19
CA GLY A 50 -7.30 20.45 -4.29
C GLY A 50 -8.58 20.83 -5.02
N GLN A 51 -9.04 19.97 -5.96
CA GLN A 51 -10.20 20.23 -6.80
C GLN A 51 -11.43 20.60 -5.96
N SER A 52 -11.54 20.03 -4.75
CA SER A 52 -12.57 20.39 -3.78
C SER A 52 -12.00 21.03 -2.52
N LEU A 53 -11.00 20.40 -1.89
CA LEU A 53 -10.39 20.89 -0.66
C LEU A 53 -8.88 21.05 -0.84
N TYR A 54 -8.37 22.21 -0.49
CA TYR A 54 -6.93 22.41 -0.28
C TYR A 54 -6.68 22.89 1.16
N VAL A 55 -5.86 22.16 1.92
CA VAL A 55 -5.53 22.51 3.30
C VAL A 55 -4.08 22.99 3.40
N GLU A 56 -3.93 24.24 3.80
CA GLU A 56 -2.66 24.88 4.10
C GLU A 56 -2.58 25.06 5.62
N MET A 57 -1.76 24.24 6.28
CA MET A 57 -1.67 24.26 7.75
C MET A 57 -0.38 23.60 8.23
N ILE A 58 0.30 24.22 9.21
CA ILE A 58 1.57 23.73 9.76
C ILE A 58 1.44 22.27 10.21
N ASN A 59 0.31 21.92 10.81
CA ASN A 59 0.04 20.59 11.35
C ASN A 59 -1.09 19.86 10.61
N VAL A 60 -1.19 20.04 9.29
CA VAL A 60 -2.15 19.33 8.43
C VAL A 60 -2.14 17.81 8.65
N LYS A 61 -0.96 17.21 8.90
CA LYS A 61 -0.82 15.78 9.18
C LYS A 61 -1.52 15.37 10.47
N GLU A 62 -1.44 16.19 11.52
CA GLU A 62 -2.09 15.90 12.81
C GLU A 62 -3.60 16.04 12.70
N LEU A 63 -4.08 17.08 11.99
CA LEU A 63 -5.49 17.22 11.65
C LEU A 63 -6.02 15.98 10.93
N CYS A 64 -5.31 15.52 9.91
CA CYS A 64 -5.70 14.36 9.10
C CYS A 64 -5.67 13.04 9.88
N LYS A 65 -4.76 12.91 10.85
CA LYS A 65 -4.65 11.73 11.72
C LYS A 65 -5.62 11.72 12.88
N TYR A 66 -6.23 12.86 13.19
CA TYR A 66 -7.15 12.97 14.31
C TYR A 66 -8.47 12.27 14.01
N GLY A 67 -8.98 11.50 14.97
CA GLY A 67 -10.15 10.64 14.79
C GLY A 67 -9.82 9.36 14.04
N ILE A 68 -10.77 8.88 13.23
CA ILE A 68 -10.64 7.67 12.44
C ILE A 68 -10.62 8.01 10.95
N ALA A 69 -9.62 7.52 10.21
CA ALA A 69 -9.56 7.56 8.75
C ALA A 69 -9.86 8.94 8.12
N GLY A 70 -9.33 10.02 8.72
CA GLY A 70 -9.48 11.38 8.22
C GLY A 70 -10.90 11.96 8.34
N GLU A 71 -11.76 11.42 9.20
CA GLU A 71 -13.19 11.77 9.26
C GLU A 71 -13.47 13.28 9.33
N TYR A 72 -12.62 14.06 10.01
CA TYR A 72 -12.79 15.52 10.18
C TYR A 72 -12.44 16.35 8.95
N VAL A 73 -11.84 15.76 7.90
CA VAL A 73 -11.44 16.45 6.66
C VAL A 73 -12.01 15.82 5.40
N LYS A 74 -12.31 14.52 5.45
CA LYS A 74 -12.60 13.68 4.28
C LYS A 74 -13.98 13.92 3.68
N GLY A 75 -15.00 14.28 4.48
CA GLY A 75 -16.37 14.42 3.98
C GLY A 75 -16.89 13.13 3.33
N ASN A 76 -17.41 13.22 2.11
CA ASN A 76 -17.83 12.07 1.28
C ASN A 76 -16.72 11.51 0.37
N TYR A 77 -15.46 11.94 0.53
CA TYR A 77 -14.33 11.39 -0.22
C TYR A 77 -14.19 9.88 0.04
N SER A 78 -14.02 9.10 -1.01
CA SER A 78 -13.77 7.66 -0.92
C SER A 78 -12.29 7.37 -1.06
N ASP A 79 -11.69 6.72 -0.06
CA ASP A 79 -10.29 6.29 -0.12
C ASP A 79 -10.00 5.43 -1.36
N ARG A 80 -11.03 4.75 -1.89
CA ARG A 80 -10.91 3.83 -3.02
C ARG A 80 -11.29 4.44 -4.38
N TYR A 81 -12.31 5.30 -4.41
CA TYR A 81 -12.92 5.75 -5.67
C TYR A 81 -12.71 7.24 -5.99
N SER A 82 -12.41 8.07 -5.00
CA SER A 82 -12.20 9.50 -5.23
C SER A 82 -10.80 9.76 -5.78
N LYS A 83 -10.64 10.87 -6.51
CA LYS A 83 -9.36 11.23 -7.12
C LYS A 83 -8.43 11.80 -6.06
N PHE A 84 -7.14 11.48 -6.08
CA PHE A 84 -6.21 12.04 -5.08
C PHE A 84 -6.18 13.57 -5.09
N GLU A 85 -6.46 14.16 -6.24
CA GLU A 85 -6.50 15.58 -6.50
C GLU A 85 -7.73 16.27 -5.89
N ASP A 86 -8.77 15.52 -5.49
CA ASP A 86 -9.97 16.12 -4.89
C ASP A 86 -9.66 16.81 -3.55
N ILE A 87 -8.76 16.21 -2.77
CA ILE A 87 -8.34 16.72 -1.47
C ILE A 87 -6.82 16.68 -1.32
N GLN A 88 -6.20 17.85 -1.25
CA GLN A 88 -4.75 18.00 -1.15
C GLN A 88 -4.40 19.00 -0.06
N GLY A 89 -3.14 19.05 0.32
CA GLY A 89 -2.67 20.07 1.24
C GLY A 89 -1.17 20.13 1.37
N ILE A 90 -0.72 21.12 2.13
CA ILE A 90 0.68 21.43 2.35
C ILE A 90 0.90 21.80 3.81
N SER A 91 2.02 21.30 4.36
CA SER A 91 2.45 21.56 5.72
C SER A 91 3.19 22.89 5.81
N ALA A 92 2.47 24.01 5.71
CA ALA A 92 3.01 25.37 5.78
C ALA A 92 2.07 26.28 6.61
N ASN A 93 2.54 27.49 6.95
CA ASN A 93 1.65 28.58 7.35
C ASN A 93 1.49 29.57 6.18
N LEU A 94 0.45 30.42 6.27
CA LEU A 94 0.08 31.31 5.18
C LEU A 94 1.23 32.20 4.70
N THR A 95 2.06 32.70 5.62
CA THR A 95 3.22 33.53 5.25
C THR A 95 4.25 32.74 4.46
N THR A 96 4.57 31.52 4.89
CA THR A 96 5.46 30.61 4.17
C THR A 96 4.86 30.24 2.83
N PHE A 97 3.60 29.78 2.78
CA PHE A 97 2.92 29.39 1.54
C PHE A 97 2.92 30.53 0.51
N ASN A 98 2.60 31.75 0.93
CA ASN A 98 2.60 32.93 0.05
C ASN A 98 3.97 33.31 -0.50
N SER A 99 5.06 32.82 0.10
CA SER A 99 6.42 33.04 -0.36
C SER A 99 6.98 31.90 -1.23
N LEU A 100 6.31 30.75 -1.29
CA LEU A 100 6.77 29.60 -2.05
C LEU A 100 6.56 29.80 -3.56
N SER A 101 7.50 29.30 -4.36
CA SER A 101 7.29 29.14 -5.79
C SER A 101 6.28 28.03 -6.08
N PHE A 102 5.66 28.09 -7.25
CA PHE A 102 4.79 27.01 -7.74
C PHE A 102 5.47 25.63 -7.68
N GLU A 103 6.72 25.54 -8.14
CA GLU A 103 7.49 24.29 -8.09
C GLU A 103 7.70 23.80 -6.65
N SER A 104 7.99 24.70 -5.72
CA SER A 104 8.17 24.35 -4.30
C SER A 104 6.89 23.82 -3.69
N ILE A 105 5.73 24.40 -4.05
CA ILE A 105 4.42 23.91 -3.60
C ILE A 105 4.15 22.52 -4.16
N GLN A 106 4.38 22.30 -5.46
CA GLN A 106 4.17 21.00 -6.09
C GLN A 106 5.02 19.88 -5.47
N GLN A 107 6.24 20.19 -5.03
CA GLN A 107 7.13 19.23 -4.37
C GLN A 107 6.73 18.94 -2.91
N GLN A 108 6.11 19.90 -2.22
CA GLN A 108 5.81 19.79 -0.79
C GLN A 108 4.36 19.38 -0.49
N GLN A 109 3.43 19.65 -1.40
CA GLN A 109 2.04 19.29 -1.23
C GLN A 109 1.83 17.77 -1.36
N SER A 110 0.75 17.27 -0.79
CA SER A 110 0.40 15.86 -0.88
C SER A 110 -1.12 15.67 -0.89
N PRO A 111 -1.64 14.62 -1.56
CA PRO A 111 -2.98 14.13 -1.30
C PRO A 111 -3.16 13.84 0.19
N LEU A 112 -4.25 14.35 0.79
CA LEU A 112 -4.43 14.25 2.24
C LEU A 112 -4.59 12.79 2.72
N GLN A 113 -5.06 11.89 1.85
CA GLN A 113 -5.22 10.46 2.15
C GLN A 113 -3.93 9.80 2.67
N PHE A 114 -2.76 10.23 2.21
CA PHE A 114 -1.49 9.69 2.70
C PHE A 114 -1.26 9.93 4.21
N TYR A 115 -1.99 10.85 4.84
CA TYR A 115 -1.83 11.14 6.26
C TYR A 115 -2.66 10.25 7.19
N TRP A 116 -3.79 9.68 6.73
CA TRP A 116 -4.60 8.72 7.51
C TRP A 116 -4.56 7.30 6.95
N LEU A 117 -3.80 7.05 5.90
CA LEU A 117 -3.61 5.71 5.36
C LEU A 117 -2.88 4.82 6.37
N GLU A 118 -3.50 3.69 6.71
CA GLU A 118 -2.87 2.61 7.46
C GLU A 118 -2.18 1.64 6.49
N ILE A 119 -0.85 1.70 6.45
CA ILE A 119 -0.03 0.83 5.59
C ILE A 119 0.08 -0.54 6.24
N SER A 120 -0.39 -1.57 5.53
CA SER A 120 -0.17 -2.96 5.88
C SER A 120 1.31 -3.34 5.69
N ASN A 121 1.93 -3.95 6.70
CA ASN A 121 3.33 -4.35 6.65
C ASN A 121 3.45 -5.88 6.67
N LEU A 122 3.86 -6.47 5.55
CA LEU A 122 4.02 -7.91 5.42
C LEU A 122 5.36 -8.35 5.99
N THR A 123 5.31 -9.33 6.88
CA THR A 123 6.49 -9.92 7.54
C THR A 123 6.87 -11.27 6.95
N LYS A 124 5.89 -11.99 6.40
CA LYS A 124 6.08 -13.29 5.78
C LYS A 124 4.96 -13.58 4.79
N ILE A 125 5.31 -14.27 3.72
CA ILE A 125 4.38 -14.73 2.69
C ILE A 125 4.79 -16.13 2.26
N SER A 126 3.81 -17.01 2.11
CA SER A 126 4.03 -18.34 1.57
C SER A 126 2.83 -18.84 0.76
N ALA A 127 3.13 -19.58 -0.30
CA ALA A 127 2.18 -20.30 -1.11
C ALA A 127 2.30 -21.81 -0.85
N THR A 128 1.17 -22.49 -0.68
CA THR A 128 1.11 -23.94 -0.70
C THR A 128 0.34 -24.38 -1.94
N LEU A 129 1.01 -25.15 -2.80
CA LEU A 129 0.44 -25.68 -4.03
C LEU A 129 0.01 -27.13 -3.81
N ASN A 130 -1.29 -27.37 -3.96
CA ASN A 130 -1.93 -28.67 -3.91
C ASN A 130 -2.74 -28.91 -5.18
N ILE A 131 -2.08 -29.41 -6.23
CA ILE A 131 -2.72 -29.71 -7.52
C ILE A 131 -3.83 -30.78 -7.45
N SER A 132 -3.93 -31.54 -6.35
CA SER A 132 -5.02 -32.49 -6.15
C SER A 132 -6.31 -31.84 -5.61
N ASN A 133 -6.21 -30.65 -5.02
CA ASN A 133 -7.36 -29.88 -4.57
C ASN A 133 -7.91 -29.05 -5.73
N ILE A 134 -8.98 -29.55 -6.37
CA ILE A 134 -9.62 -28.88 -7.52
C ILE A 134 -10.37 -27.60 -7.17
N ASN A 135 -10.63 -27.33 -5.89
CA ASN A 135 -11.39 -26.16 -5.45
C ASN A 135 -10.47 -24.99 -5.10
N GLN A 136 -9.34 -25.27 -4.44
CA GLN A 136 -8.36 -24.28 -4.04
C GLN A 136 -6.94 -24.86 -4.16
N PRO A 137 -6.44 -25.08 -5.39
CA PRO A 137 -5.12 -25.66 -5.62
C PRO A 137 -3.97 -24.78 -5.14
N LEU A 138 -4.14 -23.46 -5.06
CA LEU A 138 -3.16 -22.54 -4.51
C LEU A 138 -3.70 -21.91 -3.22
N GLN A 139 -2.97 -22.06 -2.13
CA GLN A 139 -3.25 -21.42 -0.84
C GLN A 139 -2.17 -20.39 -0.55
N ILE A 140 -2.57 -19.14 -0.37
CA ILE A 140 -1.67 -18.05 0.03
C ILE A 140 -1.86 -17.80 1.52
N ASN A 141 -0.75 -17.75 2.26
CA ASN A 141 -0.71 -17.42 3.68
C ASN A 141 0.25 -16.25 3.88
N LEU A 142 -0.21 -15.24 4.62
CA LEU A 142 0.54 -14.03 4.94
C LEU A 142 0.58 -13.84 6.46
N GLU A 143 1.65 -13.24 6.94
CA GLU A 143 1.76 -12.73 8.31
C GLU A 143 2.19 -11.27 8.22
N GLY A 144 1.62 -10.39 9.04
CA GLY A 144 1.94 -8.97 8.98
C GLY A 144 1.26 -8.15 10.06
N TYR A 145 1.40 -6.83 9.93
CA TYR A 145 0.78 -5.85 10.81
C TYR A 145 -0.15 -4.94 10.02
N ASN A 146 -1.12 -4.31 10.70
CA ASN A 146 -2.08 -3.38 10.11
C ASN A 146 -2.88 -3.99 8.94
N ILE A 147 -3.25 -5.27 9.06
CA ILE A 147 -4.12 -5.95 8.09
C ILE A 147 -5.58 -5.72 8.51
N ILE A 148 -6.33 -4.94 7.72
CA ILE A 148 -7.70 -4.52 8.09
C ILE A 148 -8.74 -5.44 7.44
N GLU A 149 -9.53 -6.13 8.26
CA GLU A 149 -10.60 -7.02 7.80
C GLU A 149 -11.62 -6.28 6.92
N GLY A 150 -12.03 -6.92 5.83
CA GLY A 150 -12.97 -6.36 4.85
C GLY A 150 -12.38 -5.30 3.92
N GLN A 151 -11.16 -4.82 4.17
CA GLN A 151 -10.47 -3.80 3.37
C GLN A 151 -9.21 -4.33 2.69
N PHE A 152 -8.52 -5.26 3.36
CA PHE A 152 -7.24 -5.80 2.90
C PHE A 152 -7.34 -6.47 1.52
N SER A 153 -6.41 -6.11 0.66
CA SER A 153 -6.26 -6.61 -0.70
C SER A 153 -4.80 -6.95 -0.97
N VAL A 154 -4.59 -7.98 -1.77
CA VAL A 154 -3.27 -8.47 -2.18
C VAL A 154 -3.13 -8.31 -3.67
N LYS A 155 -2.01 -7.74 -4.12
CA LYS A 155 -1.63 -7.67 -5.54
C LYS A 155 -0.45 -8.60 -5.80
N ILE A 156 -0.67 -9.60 -6.64
CA ILE A 156 0.35 -10.55 -7.07
C ILE A 156 0.88 -10.11 -8.43
N VAL A 157 2.20 -10.08 -8.58
CA VAL A 157 2.89 -9.61 -9.79
C VAL A 157 3.95 -10.60 -10.25
N GLU A 158 4.21 -10.66 -11.54
CA GLU A 158 5.36 -11.39 -12.10
C GLU A 158 6.65 -10.57 -11.97
N LEU A 159 7.67 -11.12 -11.31
CA LEU A 159 8.97 -10.45 -11.11
C LEU A 159 9.99 -10.78 -12.20
N GLY A 160 9.82 -11.90 -12.91
CA GLY A 160 10.69 -12.32 -14.00
C GLY A 160 10.84 -13.83 -14.10
N GLN A 161 11.73 -14.28 -15.00
CA GLN A 161 12.01 -15.69 -15.21
C GLN A 161 13.01 -16.25 -14.20
N ILE A 162 12.87 -17.54 -13.89
CA ILE A 162 13.84 -18.30 -13.10
C ILE A 162 15.06 -18.57 -13.99
N THR A 163 16.25 -18.12 -13.56
CA THR A 163 17.49 -18.37 -14.28
C THR A 163 18.35 -19.40 -13.54
N LYS A 164 19.20 -20.13 -14.26
CA LYS A 164 20.05 -21.19 -13.67
C LYS A 164 21.09 -20.65 -12.67
N ASP A 165 21.29 -19.34 -12.60
CA ASP A 165 22.26 -18.62 -11.75
C ASP A 165 21.64 -17.97 -10.49
N ASP A 166 20.38 -18.25 -10.15
CA ASP A 166 19.67 -17.68 -8.98
C ASP A 166 20.30 -18.05 -7.60
N THR A 167 21.49 -18.62 -7.58
CA THR A 167 22.32 -18.82 -6.38
C THR A 167 23.18 -17.60 -6.02
N HIS A 168 23.28 -16.59 -6.89
CA HIS A 168 24.00 -15.35 -6.60
C HIS A 168 23.06 -14.13 -6.68
N GLN A 169 22.72 -13.62 -5.50
CA GLN A 169 22.03 -12.35 -5.28
C GLN A 169 22.65 -11.19 -6.10
N HIS A 170 21.81 -10.24 -6.53
CA HIS A 170 22.11 -8.86 -6.99
C HIS A 170 21.84 -8.48 -8.46
N ASN A 171 20.96 -9.17 -9.20
CA ASN A 171 20.53 -8.67 -10.52
C ASN A 171 19.01 -8.52 -10.72
N PHE A 172 18.24 -8.20 -9.67
CA PHE A 172 16.89 -7.61 -9.84
C PHE A 172 16.93 -6.08 -9.96
N ILE A 173 18.13 -5.47 -9.97
CA ILE A 173 18.37 -4.03 -10.01
C ILE A 173 18.25 -3.51 -11.46
N LYS A 174 17.05 -3.59 -12.07
CA LYS A 174 16.60 -2.66 -13.14
C LYS A 174 15.16 -2.86 -13.64
N LEU A 175 14.20 -3.29 -12.82
CA LEU A 175 12.76 -3.07 -13.12
C LEU A 175 12.19 -1.83 -12.39
N LYS A 176 13.09 -1.05 -11.81
CA LYS A 176 12.81 0.29 -11.28
C LYS A 176 12.65 1.24 -12.47
N LEU A 177 11.40 1.53 -12.89
CA LEU A 177 10.98 2.88 -13.35
C LEU A 177 9.55 2.95 -13.88
N ILE A 178 8.85 1.84 -14.12
CA ILE A 178 7.41 1.87 -14.40
C ILE A 178 6.77 0.69 -13.67
N ASN A 179 5.82 0.94 -12.78
CA ASN A 179 4.95 -0.04 -12.15
C ASN A 179 4.03 -0.71 -13.20
N ASN A 180 4.60 -1.27 -14.26
CA ASN A 180 3.90 -1.93 -15.34
C ASN A 180 4.43 -3.36 -15.44
N TYR A 181 4.07 -4.15 -14.44
CA TYR A 181 4.31 -5.59 -14.45
C TYR A 181 3.58 -6.17 -15.68
N ALA A 182 4.24 -7.05 -16.42
CA ALA A 182 3.62 -7.70 -17.58
C ALA A 182 2.36 -8.51 -17.20
N PHE A 183 2.26 -8.87 -15.93
CA PHE A 183 1.14 -9.59 -15.36
C PHE A 183 0.90 -9.11 -13.91
N GLU A 184 -0.36 -8.84 -13.58
CA GLU A 184 -0.81 -8.58 -12.22
C GLU A 184 -2.21 -9.16 -11.97
N ILE A 185 -2.47 -9.56 -10.72
CA ILE A 185 -3.80 -9.90 -10.21
C ILE A 185 -3.99 -9.20 -8.87
N ILE A 186 -5.17 -8.62 -8.64
CA ILE A 186 -5.59 -8.10 -7.33
C ILE A 186 -6.67 -9.03 -6.75
N TYR A 187 -6.42 -9.53 -5.55
CA TYR A 187 -7.32 -10.40 -4.79
C TYR A 187 -7.78 -9.70 -3.49
N PRO A 188 -9.05 -9.84 -3.08
CA PRO A 188 -10.15 -10.45 -3.84
C PRO A 188 -10.54 -9.57 -5.05
N PRO A 189 -11.19 -10.09 -6.10
CA PRO A 189 -11.61 -9.30 -7.26
C PRO A 189 -12.81 -8.39 -6.93
N ASP A 190 -13.00 -7.32 -7.73
CA ASP A 190 -14.04 -6.29 -7.47
C ASP A 190 -15.46 -6.75 -7.76
N ASP A 191 -15.60 -7.79 -8.58
CA ASP A 191 -16.88 -8.38 -8.94
C ASP A 191 -17.47 -9.29 -7.85
N GLY A 192 -16.74 -9.50 -6.74
CA GLY A 192 -17.14 -10.37 -5.65
C GLY A 192 -17.17 -11.86 -6.04
N SER A 193 -16.48 -12.25 -7.11
CA SER A 193 -16.47 -13.63 -7.60
C SER A 193 -15.62 -14.60 -6.76
N SER A 194 -14.85 -14.10 -5.79
CA SER A 194 -14.06 -14.91 -4.87
C SER A 194 -14.49 -14.74 -3.41
N GLU A 195 -14.09 -15.72 -2.61
CA GLU A 195 -14.12 -15.60 -1.16
C GLU A 195 -13.24 -14.42 -0.68
N PRO A 196 -13.57 -13.81 0.48
CA PRO A 196 -12.72 -12.80 1.09
C PRO A 196 -11.43 -13.41 1.66
N ILE A 197 -10.44 -12.55 1.92
CA ILE A 197 -9.24 -12.95 2.65
C ILE A 197 -9.63 -13.18 4.11
N LEU A 198 -9.37 -14.38 4.63
CA LEU A 198 -9.58 -14.72 6.03
C LEU A 198 -8.45 -14.12 6.85
N ILE A 199 -8.79 -13.33 7.87
CA ILE A 199 -7.84 -12.65 8.74
C ILE A 199 -8.06 -13.13 10.17
N GLU A 200 -6.98 -13.50 10.84
CA GLU A 200 -6.97 -13.90 12.24
C GLU A 200 -5.93 -13.08 13.01
N GLY A 201 -6.23 -12.78 14.28
CA GLY A 201 -5.36 -12.01 15.17
C GLY A 201 -5.97 -10.68 15.61
N ASP A 202 -5.31 -10.03 16.57
CA ASP A 202 -5.70 -8.71 17.08
C ASP A 202 -5.11 -7.60 16.18
N PRO A 203 -5.90 -6.59 15.76
CA PRO A 203 -5.41 -5.43 15.01
C PRO A 203 -4.20 -4.68 15.59
N GLN A 204 -3.97 -4.78 16.91
CA GLN A 204 -2.84 -4.19 17.62
C GLN A 204 -1.61 -5.11 17.69
N SER A 205 -1.67 -6.29 17.08
CA SER A 205 -0.62 -7.30 17.08
C SER A 205 -0.37 -7.84 15.67
N GLN A 206 0.59 -8.74 15.53
CA GLN A 206 0.81 -9.44 14.27
C GLN A 206 -0.42 -10.28 13.92
N GLN A 207 -0.96 -10.08 12.71
CA GLN A 207 -2.09 -10.82 12.16
C GLN A 207 -1.62 -11.86 11.14
N THR A 208 -2.42 -12.90 10.97
CA THR A 208 -2.29 -13.84 9.86
C THR A 208 -3.44 -13.64 8.88
N ALA A 209 -3.16 -13.76 7.59
CA ALA A 209 -4.17 -13.68 6.54
C ALA A 209 -4.02 -14.87 5.58
N SER A 210 -5.12 -15.42 5.10
CA SER A 210 -5.09 -16.54 4.16
C SER A 210 -6.22 -16.49 3.14
N PHE A 211 -5.92 -16.98 1.93
CA PHE A 211 -6.92 -17.16 0.89
C PHE A 211 -6.52 -18.23 -0.11
N GLY A 212 -7.54 -18.90 -0.66
CA GLY A 212 -7.39 -19.93 -1.68
C GLY A 212 -7.77 -19.42 -3.06
N MET A 213 -7.01 -19.82 -4.09
CA MET A 213 -7.31 -19.52 -5.49
C MET A 213 -7.63 -20.79 -6.26
N LYS A 214 -8.78 -20.80 -6.94
CA LYS A 214 -9.22 -21.89 -7.82
C LYS A 214 -8.50 -21.87 -9.16
N ASP A 215 -8.53 -20.72 -9.83
CA ASP A 215 -7.84 -20.52 -11.09
C ASP A 215 -6.37 -20.13 -10.83
N ILE A 216 -5.49 -21.03 -11.25
CA ILE A 216 -4.03 -20.89 -11.15
C ILE A 216 -3.38 -21.01 -12.53
N SER A 217 -4.14 -20.87 -13.62
CA SER A 217 -3.65 -20.96 -15.00
C SER A 217 -2.53 -19.94 -15.30
N TRP A 218 -2.52 -18.85 -14.54
CA TRP A 218 -1.49 -17.81 -14.59
C TRP A 218 -0.19 -18.17 -13.86
N TYR A 219 -0.21 -19.11 -12.90
CA TYR A 219 0.89 -19.34 -11.97
C TYR A 219 1.91 -20.36 -12.50
N ASP A 220 2.83 -19.89 -13.34
CA ASP A 220 3.97 -20.70 -13.80
C ASP A 220 5.12 -20.74 -12.77
N TYR A 221 4.92 -21.49 -11.69
CA TYR A 221 5.89 -21.67 -10.60
C TYR A 221 7.19 -22.37 -11.03
N ASN A 222 7.23 -23.03 -12.21
CA ASN A 222 8.41 -23.73 -12.69
C ASN A 222 9.40 -22.80 -13.40
N ASN A 223 8.90 -21.71 -14.01
CA ASN A 223 9.74 -20.83 -14.84
C ASN A 223 9.71 -19.37 -14.42
N LYS A 224 8.83 -18.95 -13.48
CA LYS A 224 8.66 -17.54 -13.11
C LYS A 224 8.72 -17.31 -11.60
N HIS A 225 9.30 -16.17 -11.22
CA HIS A 225 9.24 -15.61 -9.87
C HIS A 225 8.05 -14.66 -9.76
N TYR A 226 7.36 -14.71 -8.63
CA TYR A 226 6.23 -13.84 -8.33
C TYR A 226 6.51 -13.06 -7.04
N GLY A 227 5.88 -11.89 -6.96
CA GLY A 227 5.95 -11.01 -5.81
C GLY A 227 4.56 -10.59 -5.37
N VAL A 228 4.48 -10.10 -4.14
CA VAL A 228 3.23 -9.68 -3.52
C VAL A 228 3.38 -8.27 -2.96
N PHE A 229 2.37 -7.46 -3.23
CA PHE A 229 2.09 -6.22 -2.52
C PHE A 229 0.77 -6.36 -1.74
N ALA A 230 0.64 -5.60 -0.66
CA ALA A 230 -0.59 -5.51 0.12
C ALA A 230 -1.11 -4.07 0.18
N SER A 231 -2.41 -3.92 0.43
CA SER A 231 -3.07 -2.64 0.54
C SER A 231 -4.34 -2.76 1.39
N ASN A 232 -4.65 -1.74 2.19
CA ASN A 232 -5.96 -1.60 2.85
C ASN A 232 -6.92 -0.67 2.08
N ASP A 233 -6.46 0.09 1.09
CA ASP A 233 -7.30 1.01 0.31
C ASP A 233 -7.47 0.59 -1.16
N ARG A 234 -6.78 -0.49 -1.55
CA ARG A 234 -6.72 -1.05 -2.90
C ARG A 234 -6.18 -0.08 -3.96
N ARG A 235 -5.51 1.00 -3.55
CA ARG A 235 -4.88 1.97 -4.46
C ARG A 235 -3.38 2.02 -4.23
N ILE A 236 -3.00 2.12 -2.97
CA ILE A 236 -1.60 2.20 -2.56
C ILE A 236 -1.20 0.81 -2.12
N PHE A 237 -0.46 0.14 -2.99
CA PHE A 237 0.05 -1.19 -2.78
C PHE A 237 1.51 -1.13 -2.36
N THR A 238 1.84 -1.76 -1.25
CA THR A 238 3.17 -1.75 -0.64
C THR A 238 3.68 -3.16 -0.37
N GLY A 239 4.98 -3.39 -0.57
CA GLY A 239 5.64 -4.66 -0.35
C GLY A 239 6.60 -4.56 0.83
N ILE A 240 7.87 -4.91 0.61
CA ILE A 240 8.91 -4.93 1.65
C ILE A 240 9.03 -3.55 2.31
N ASP A 241 9.03 -3.51 3.64
CA ASP A 241 9.14 -2.31 4.46
C ASP A 241 8.14 -1.19 4.12
N GLY A 242 6.98 -1.54 3.54
CA GLY A 242 5.97 -0.55 3.15
C GLY A 242 6.30 0.22 1.86
N LYS A 243 7.24 -0.25 1.04
CA LYS A 243 7.62 0.41 -0.23
C LYS A 243 6.71 0.03 -1.38
N GLN A 244 6.43 0.97 -2.29
CA GLN A 244 5.56 0.74 -3.45
C GLN A 244 6.26 0.07 -4.65
N ASP A 245 7.59 0.01 -4.66
CA ASP A 245 8.41 -0.48 -5.77
C ASP A 245 9.17 -1.79 -5.46
N GLU A 246 9.02 -2.33 -4.26
CA GLU A 246 9.71 -3.54 -3.80
C GLU A 246 8.70 -4.60 -3.33
N ALA A 247 8.28 -5.47 -4.24
CA ALA A 247 7.36 -6.58 -3.93
C ALA A 247 8.01 -7.59 -2.97
N TYR A 248 7.21 -8.17 -2.09
CA TYR A 248 7.66 -9.25 -1.22
C TYR A 248 7.68 -10.58 -2.01
N PRO A 249 8.79 -11.32 -2.08
CA PRO A 249 8.88 -12.57 -2.87
C PRO A 249 7.87 -13.62 -2.43
N LEU A 250 7.15 -14.21 -3.40
CA LEU A 250 6.20 -15.30 -3.12
C LEU A 250 6.93 -16.65 -3.13
N GLU A 251 7.31 -17.11 -1.94
CA GLU A 251 7.86 -18.45 -1.77
C GLU A 251 6.75 -19.51 -1.85
N TYR A 252 7.02 -20.66 -2.47
CA TYR A 252 6.03 -21.73 -2.60
C TYR A 252 6.56 -23.10 -2.16
N GLN A 253 5.64 -23.97 -1.73
CA GLN A 253 5.89 -25.37 -1.41
C GLN A 253 4.77 -26.28 -1.94
N PHE A 254 5.09 -27.54 -2.23
CA PHE A 254 4.08 -28.53 -2.61
C PHE A 254 3.49 -29.22 -1.37
N ALA A 255 2.16 -29.35 -1.32
CA ALA A 255 1.52 -30.26 -0.37
C ALA A 255 1.77 -31.71 -0.81
N VAL A 256 2.57 -32.45 -0.05
CA VAL A 256 2.82 -33.88 -0.31
C VAL A 256 1.75 -34.70 0.39
N TYR A 257 0.90 -35.37 -0.37
CA TYR A 257 0.06 -36.44 0.15
C TYR A 257 0.78 -37.77 -0.04
N THR A 258 1.20 -38.39 1.06
CA THR A 258 1.56 -39.81 1.05
C THR A 258 0.26 -40.59 0.88
N ILE A 259 -0.05 -41.02 -0.33
CA ILE A 259 -1.02 -42.10 -0.51
C ILE A 259 -0.37 -43.31 0.18
N ALA A 260 -1.04 -43.90 1.17
CA ALA A 260 -0.54 -45.09 1.84
C ALA A 260 -0.30 -46.19 0.79
N GLY A 261 0.95 -46.35 0.33
CA GLY A 261 1.33 -47.40 -0.60
C GLY A 261 2.37 -47.05 -1.66
N GLU A 262 2.50 -45.80 -2.13
CA GLU A 262 3.44 -45.49 -3.23
C GLU A 262 4.37 -44.31 -2.94
N SER A 263 5.66 -44.62 -2.90
CA SER A 263 6.76 -43.68 -2.69
C SER A 263 6.99 -42.86 -3.96
N ILE A 264 6.35 -41.70 -4.07
CA ILE A 264 6.69 -40.74 -5.13
C ILE A 264 8.07 -40.15 -4.82
N LYS A 265 9.00 -40.33 -5.75
CA LYS A 265 10.41 -39.89 -5.67
C LYS A 265 10.49 -38.41 -5.27
N ARG A 266 11.25 -38.16 -4.19
CA ARG A 266 11.61 -36.83 -3.66
C ARG A 266 12.02 -35.88 -4.79
N ARG A 267 11.27 -34.80 -4.99
CA ARG A 267 11.80 -33.57 -5.61
C ARG A 267 12.25 -32.63 -4.51
N LYS A 268 13.47 -32.10 -4.70
CA LYS A 268 14.18 -31.20 -3.79
C LYS A 268 13.27 -30.07 -3.31
N ILE A 269 13.17 -29.94 -1.99
CA ILE A 269 12.71 -28.75 -1.31
C ILE A 269 13.72 -27.64 -1.65
N PHE A 270 13.34 -26.66 -2.46
CA PHE A 270 14.05 -25.39 -2.47
C PHE A 270 13.57 -24.62 -1.25
N LYS A 271 14.25 -24.80 -0.11
CA LYS A 271 14.21 -23.78 0.94
C LYS A 271 14.89 -22.56 0.35
N SER A 272 14.09 -21.62 -0.14
CA SER A 272 14.56 -20.24 -0.29
C SER A 272 15.13 -19.85 1.06
N THR A 273 16.45 -19.72 1.13
CA THR A 273 17.15 -19.33 2.35
C THR A 273 17.10 -17.81 2.37
N ILE A 274 15.93 -17.24 2.66
CA ILE A 274 15.74 -15.81 2.83
C ILE A 274 15.13 -15.65 4.23
N PHE A 275 15.78 -14.83 5.07
CA PHE A 275 15.56 -14.63 6.51
C PHE A 275 16.20 -15.62 7.50
N GLN A 276 17.54 -15.68 7.50
CA GLN A 276 18.30 -15.95 8.74
C GLN A 276 19.55 -15.06 8.91
N ILE A 277 19.50 -13.81 8.42
CA ILE A 277 20.60 -12.85 8.66
C ILE A 277 20.07 -11.66 9.45
N GLN A 278 19.93 -11.85 10.76
CA GLN A 278 20.27 -10.83 11.76
C GLN A 278 20.29 -11.47 13.16
N ILE A 279 21.26 -11.04 13.96
CA ILE A 279 21.55 -11.44 15.36
C ILE A 279 22.43 -12.69 15.53
N ILE A 280 23.62 -12.76 14.91
CA ILE A 280 24.83 -13.30 15.59
C ILE A 280 26.07 -12.58 15.06
N LYS A 281 26.36 -11.38 15.56
CA LYS A 281 27.72 -10.86 15.74
C LYS A 281 27.68 -9.80 16.84
N THR A 282 28.11 -10.16 18.05
CA THR A 282 29.08 -9.43 18.90
C THR A 282 29.05 -10.03 20.30
N VAL A 283 29.58 -11.24 20.49
CA VAL A 283 30.29 -11.65 21.70
C VAL A 283 31.38 -12.60 21.21
N GLU A 284 32.57 -12.52 21.81
CA GLU A 284 33.79 -13.28 21.52
C GLU A 284 34.77 -12.66 20.52
N THR A 285 35.46 -11.61 20.98
CA THR A 285 36.94 -11.53 20.90
C THR A 285 37.46 -10.51 21.90
N LYS A 286 37.41 -10.87 23.19
CA LYS A 286 38.35 -10.39 24.21
C LYS A 286 38.67 -11.55 25.15
N GLN A 287 39.54 -12.44 24.69
CA GLN A 287 40.40 -13.27 25.55
C GLN A 287 41.51 -13.88 24.68
N LYS A 288 42.57 -13.11 24.50
CA LYS A 288 43.98 -13.50 24.67
C LYS A 288 44.85 -12.27 24.50
#